data_AF-A0A6L6XQ75-F1
#
_entry.id   AF-A0A6L6XQ75-F1
#
_cell.length_a   1.000
_cell.length_b   1.000
_cell.length_c   1.000
_cell.angle_alpha   90.00
_cell.angle_beta   90.00
_cell.angle_gamma   90.00
#
_symmetry.space_group_name_H-M   'P 1'
#
loop_
_entity.id
_entity.type
_entity.pdbx_description
1 polymer ?
#
loop_
_entity_poly.entity_id
_entity_poly.type
_entity_poly.pdbx_seq_one_letter_code
_entity_poly.pdbx_strand_id
1 'polypeptide(L)'
;MAGWLAHGGLNQSDAEFLCNALIVAPVSALGSILWPRTTWRTWTALALVGACAVEITQGALLTERTASYVDVVANTLGGLLGALVVLAWRRVSRRRTAAGTPPSSPVGPRRPRDPRS
;
A
#
# COMPACT_ATOMS: atom_id res chain seq x y z
N MET A 1 -0.89 35.23 -29.45
CA MET A 1 0.42 35.24 -28.77
C MET A 1 0.20 34.83 -27.32
N ALA A 2 0.89 33.77 -26.88
CA ALA A 2 1.12 33.33 -25.49
C ALA A 2 -0.09 32.95 -24.58
N GLY A 3 -0.75 31.83 -24.88
CA GLY A 3 -1.55 31.06 -23.91
C GLY A 3 -0.71 30.05 -23.09
N TRP A 4 0.61 30.21 -23.06
CA TRP A 4 1.58 29.24 -22.53
C TRP A 4 1.99 29.51 -21.06
N LEU A 5 1.24 30.32 -20.33
CA LEU A 5 1.57 30.76 -18.96
C LEU A 5 0.61 30.25 -17.87
N ALA A 6 -0.10 29.12 -18.10
CA ALA A 6 -0.99 28.52 -17.09
C ALA A 6 -0.61 27.09 -16.65
N HIS A 7 0.45 26.48 -17.21
CA HIS A 7 0.71 25.04 -17.09
C HIS A 7 1.78 24.67 -16.05
N GLY A 8 1.54 25.00 -14.78
CA GLY A 8 2.31 24.44 -13.65
C GLY A 8 1.44 23.76 -12.59
N GLY A 9 0.12 23.92 -12.65
CA GLY A 9 -0.84 23.31 -11.73
C GLY A 9 -1.43 22.03 -12.31
N LEU A 10 -1.71 21.04 -11.46
CA LEU A 10 -2.49 19.86 -11.80
C LEU A 10 -3.82 20.31 -12.42
N ASN A 11 -4.17 19.80 -13.60
CA ASN A 11 -5.49 20.05 -14.16
C ASN A 11 -6.55 19.35 -13.29
N GLN A 12 -7.81 19.77 -13.37
CA GLN A 12 -8.88 19.23 -12.53
C GLN A 12 -8.94 17.69 -12.55
N SER A 13 -8.82 17.07 -13.73
CA SER A 13 -8.81 15.61 -13.88
C SER A 13 -7.61 14.94 -13.19
N ASP A 14 -6.44 15.57 -13.19
CA ASP A 14 -5.26 15.06 -12.49
C ASP A 14 -5.45 15.13 -10.97
N ALA A 15 -6.04 16.22 -10.50
CA ALA A 15 -6.35 16.42 -9.09
C ALA A 15 -7.41 15.41 -8.61
N GLU A 16 -8.47 15.17 -9.38
CA GLU A 16 -9.49 14.17 -9.08
C GLU A 16 -8.90 12.76 -9.01
N PHE A 17 -8.08 12.38 -10.01
CA PHE A 17 -7.39 11.10 -10.03
C PHE A 17 -6.47 10.91 -8.80
N LEU A 18 -5.65 11.91 -8.49
CA LEU A 18 -4.73 11.85 -7.35
C LEU A 18 -5.49 11.81 -6.02
N CYS A 19 -6.52 12.63 -5.85
CA CYS A 19 -7.35 12.64 -4.65
C CYS A 19 -8.02 11.28 -4.43
N ASN A 20 -8.60 10.69 -5.47
CA ASN A 20 -9.24 9.37 -5.38
C ASN A 20 -8.23 8.29 -4.94
N ALA A 21 -7.04 8.28 -5.53
CA ALA A 21 -5.97 7.37 -5.10
C ALA A 21 -5.53 7.63 -3.64
N LEU A 22 -5.39 8.91 -3.26
CA LEU A 22 -4.92 9.33 -1.93
C LEU A 22 -5.94 9.12 -0.82
N ILE A 23 -7.23 9.03 -1.14
CA ILE A 23 -8.28 8.67 -0.17
C ILE A 23 -8.16 7.18 0.18
N VAL A 24 -7.95 6.31 -0.81
CA VAL A 24 -7.95 4.84 -0.61
C VAL A 24 -6.61 4.32 -0.08
N ALA A 25 -5.49 4.90 -0.51
CA ALA A 25 -4.16 4.48 -0.07
C ALA A 25 -3.97 4.39 1.46
N PRO A 26 -4.32 5.40 2.29
CA PRO A 26 -4.17 5.31 3.73
C PRO A 26 -5.09 4.24 4.35
N VAL A 27 -6.31 4.06 3.83
CA VAL A 27 -7.23 3.01 4.31
C VAL A 27 -6.63 1.64 4.08
N SER A 28 -6.11 1.37 2.88
CA SER A 28 -5.45 0.10 2.56
C SER A 28 -4.17 -0.11 3.37
N ALA A 29 -3.38 0.95 3.59
CA ALA A 29 -2.17 0.88 4.41
C ALA A 29 -2.51 0.53 5.87
N LEU A 30 -3.45 1.26 6.49
CA LEU A 30 -3.92 0.97 7.85
C LEU A 30 -4.48 -0.44 7.94
N GLY A 31 -5.31 -0.85 6.98
CA GLY A 31 -5.84 -2.21 6.93
C GLY A 31 -4.75 -3.27 6.80
N SER A 32 -3.73 -3.03 5.97
CA SER A 32 -2.58 -3.92 5.84
C SER A 32 -1.79 -4.04 7.15
N ILE A 33 -1.70 -2.96 7.93
CA ILE A 33 -1.06 -2.94 9.25
C ILE A 33 -1.88 -3.75 10.26
N LEU A 34 -3.19 -3.47 10.35
CA LEU A 34 -4.11 -4.05 11.33
C LEU A 34 -4.42 -5.54 11.07
N TRP A 35 -4.43 -5.98 9.82
CA TRP A 35 -4.66 -7.37 9.44
C TRP A 35 -3.43 -7.98 8.73
N PRO A 36 -2.42 -8.48 9.46
CA PRO A 36 -1.17 -8.96 8.88
C PRO A 36 -1.30 -10.13 7.90
N ARG A 37 -2.41 -10.89 7.98
CA ARG A 37 -2.69 -12.01 7.07
C ARG A 37 -3.15 -11.56 5.69
N THR A 38 -3.55 -10.31 5.53
CA THR A 38 -3.97 -9.76 4.25
C THR A 38 -2.76 -9.52 3.34
N THR A 39 -2.96 -9.75 2.04
CA THR A 39 -1.92 -9.54 1.03
C THR A 39 -2.22 -8.28 0.23
N TRP A 40 -1.22 -7.76 -0.49
CA TRP A 40 -1.42 -6.65 -1.42
C TRP A 40 -2.53 -6.95 -2.44
N ARG A 41 -2.63 -8.20 -2.90
CA ARG A 41 -3.68 -8.65 -3.83
C ARG A 41 -5.07 -8.52 -3.23
N THR A 42 -5.22 -8.90 -1.96
CA THR A 42 -6.49 -8.79 -1.24
C THR A 42 -6.95 -7.35 -1.19
N TRP A 43 -6.06 -6.42 -0.83
CA TRP A 43 -6.41 -5.00 -0.77
C TRP A 43 -6.67 -4.38 -2.14
N THR A 44 -5.92 -4.76 -3.17
CA THR A 44 -6.21 -4.32 -4.56
C THR A 44 -7.58 -4.80 -5.02
N ALA A 45 -7.94 -6.06 -4.75
CA ALA A 45 -9.24 -6.60 -5.11
C ALA A 45 -10.39 -5.90 -4.36
N LEU A 46 -10.23 -5.68 -3.05
CA LEU A 46 -11.22 -4.95 -2.25
C LEU A 46 -11.38 -3.50 -2.72
N ALA A 47 -10.28 -2.83 -3.07
CA ALA A 47 -10.32 -1.47 -3.61
C ALA A 47 -11.05 -1.43 -4.97
N LEU A 48 -10.81 -2.40 -5.86
CA LEU A 48 -11.52 -2.51 -7.13
C LEU A 48 -13.03 -2.72 -6.92
N VAL A 49 -13.41 -3.69 -6.09
CA VAL A 49 -14.83 -3.98 -5.80
C VAL A 49 -15.50 -2.77 -5.14
N GLY A 50 -14.83 -2.15 -4.18
CA GLY A 50 -15.32 -0.94 -3.51
C GLY A 50 -15.48 0.23 -4.49
N ALA A 51 -14.52 0.44 -5.38
CA ALA A 51 -14.58 1.51 -6.37
C ALA A 51 -15.71 1.29 -7.39
N CYS A 52 -15.89 0.06 -7.90
CA CYS A 52 -17.04 -0.28 -8.72
C CYS A 52 -18.37 -0.01 -7.99
N ALA A 53 -18.46 -0.39 -6.71
CA ALA A 53 -19.66 -0.14 -5.91
C ALA A 53 -19.95 1.35 -5.74
N VAL A 54 -18.92 2.17 -5.49
CA VAL A 54 -19.04 3.63 -5.38
C VAL A 54 -19.50 4.22 -6.71
N GLU A 55 -18.86 3.90 -7.84
CA GLU A 55 -19.22 4.42 -9.15
C GLU A 55 -20.64 4.03 -9.58
N ILE A 56 -21.05 2.77 -9.34
CA ILE A 56 -22.41 2.32 -9.61
C ILE A 56 -23.41 3.10 -8.75
N THR A 57 -23.11 3.29 -7.47
CA THR A 57 -23.96 4.05 -6.55
C THR A 57 -24.07 5.50 -6.99
N GLN A 58 -22.96 6.12 -7.39
CA GLN A 58 -22.93 7.49 -7.89
C GLN A 58 -23.73 7.63 -9.19
N GLY A 59 -23.47 6.79 -10.19
CA GLY A 59 -24.18 6.83 -11.46
C GLY A 59 -25.67 6.47 -11.37
N ALA A 60 -26.07 5.65 -10.39
CA ALA A 60 -27.47 5.22 -10.23
C ALA A 60 -28.29 6.14 -9.31
N LEU A 61 -27.67 6.72 -8.28
CA LEU A 61 -28.39 7.44 -7.22
C LEU A 61 -28.07 8.94 -7.14
N LEU A 62 -26.98 9.41 -7.76
CA LEU A 62 -26.59 10.82 -7.75
C LEU A 62 -26.68 11.41 -9.17
N THR A 63 -27.77 12.12 -9.45
CA THR A 63 -28.10 12.71 -10.75
C THR A 63 -27.03 13.67 -11.30
N GLU A 64 -26.21 14.26 -10.43
CA GLU A 64 -25.12 15.19 -10.80
C GLU A 64 -23.76 14.52 -10.99
N ARG A 65 -23.65 13.20 -10.75
CA ARG A 65 -22.40 12.45 -10.86
C ARG A 65 -22.50 11.39 -11.95
N THR A 66 -21.60 11.49 -12.92
CA THR A 66 -21.43 10.48 -13.96
C THR A 66 -20.42 9.45 -13.48
N ALA A 67 -20.75 8.16 -13.62
CA ALA A 67 -19.80 7.09 -13.34
C ALA A 67 -18.56 7.20 -14.25
N SER A 68 -17.38 7.03 -13.66
CA SER A 68 -16.07 7.24 -14.28
C SER A 68 -15.18 6.02 -14.11
N TYR A 69 -14.75 5.43 -15.22
CA TYR A 69 -13.77 4.34 -15.18
C TYR A 69 -12.41 4.82 -14.66
N VAL A 70 -12.08 6.11 -14.83
CA VAL A 70 -10.84 6.71 -14.35
C VAL A 70 -10.81 6.68 -12.83
N ASP A 71 -11.95 6.91 -12.18
CA ASP A 71 -12.06 6.90 -10.72
C ASP A 71 -11.97 5.48 -10.16
N VAL A 72 -12.52 4.48 -10.87
CA VAL A 72 -12.28 3.06 -10.53
C VAL A 72 -10.79 2.74 -10.52
N VAL A 73 -10.07 3.15 -11.57
CA VAL A 73 -8.63 2.92 -11.70
C VAL A 73 -7.86 3.65 -10.61
N ALA A 74 -8.16 4.92 -10.36
CA ALA A 74 -7.52 5.74 -9.33
C ALA A 74 -7.64 5.12 -7.94
N ASN A 75 -8.87 4.77 -7.52
CA ASN A 75 -9.14 4.14 -6.24
C ASN A 75 -8.45 2.77 -6.12
N THR A 76 -8.46 1.97 -7.19
CA THR A 76 -7.78 0.66 -7.23
C THR A 76 -6.27 0.81 -7.07
N LEU A 77 -5.67 1.79 -7.74
CA LEU A 77 -4.25 2.12 -7.61
C LEU A 77 -3.90 2.62 -6.21
N GLY A 78 -4.78 3.43 -5.59
CA GLY A 78 -4.67 3.81 -4.19
C GLY A 78 -4.59 2.59 -3.28
N GLY A 79 -5.51 1.63 -3.44
CA GLY A 79 -5.51 0.38 -2.68
C GLY A 79 -4.26 -0.47 -2.89
N LEU A 80 -3.77 -0.58 -4.12
CA LEU A 80 -2.49 -1.25 -4.41
C LEU A 80 -1.32 -0.53 -3.72
N LEU A 81 -1.24 0.79 -3.87
CA LEU A 81 -0.15 1.61 -3.35
C LEU A 81 -0.05 1.49 -1.83
N GLY A 82 -1.16 1.66 -1.11
CA GLY A 82 -1.20 1.55 0.35
C GLY A 82 -0.67 0.20 0.85
N ALA A 83 -1.12 -0.90 0.23
CA ALA A 83 -0.67 -2.23 0.62
C ALA A 83 0.79 -2.51 0.26
N LEU A 84 1.27 -2.00 -0.89
CA LEU A 84 2.68 -2.13 -1.30
C LEU A 84 3.61 -1.36 -0.37
N VAL A 85 3.23 -0.15 0.07
CA VAL A 85 4.01 0.65 1.03
C VAL A 85 4.21 -0.15 2.32
N VAL A 86 3.15 -0.74 2.87
CA VAL A 86 3.23 -1.55 4.10
C VAL A 86 4.04 -2.83 3.88
N LEU A 87 3.89 -3.48 2.73
CA LEU A 87 4.68 -4.65 2.39
C LEU A 87 6.18 -4.33 2.31
N ALA A 88 6.54 -3.22 1.66
CA ALA A 88 7.90 -2.73 1.55
C ALA A 88 8.47 -2.41 2.93
N TRP A 89 7.72 -1.66 3.74
CA TRP A 89 8.10 -1.32 5.11
C TRP A 89 8.37 -2.58 5.95
N ARG A 90 7.47 -3.56 5.95
CA ARG A 90 7.64 -4.85 6.65
C ARG A 90 8.89 -5.61 6.18
N ARG A 91 9.18 -5.60 4.88
CA ARG A 91 10.39 -6.26 4.32
C ARG A 91 11.66 -5.57 4.80
N VAL A 92 11.71 -4.24 4.79
CA VAL A 92 12.87 -3.47 5.25
C VAL A 92 13.08 -3.64 6.74
N SER A 93 12.03 -3.56 7.56
CA SER A 93 12.11 -3.73 9.01
C SER A 93 12.65 -5.11 9.40
N ARG A 94 12.18 -6.19 8.75
CA ARG A 94 12.71 -7.54 8.99
C ARG A 94 14.19 -7.69 8.65
N ARG A 95 14.66 -7.05 7.56
CA ARG A 95 16.08 -7.07 7.17
C ARG A 95 16.96 -6.38 8.22
N ARG A 96 16.49 -5.27 8.79
CA ARG A 96 17.22 -4.54 9.85
C ARG A 96 17.37 -5.37 11.12
N THR A 97 16.31 -6.06 11.56
CA THR A 97 16.38 -6.94 12.74
C THR A 97 17.36 -8.10 12.54
N ALA A 98 17.39 -8.71 11.35
CA ALA A 98 18.31 -9.80 11.04
C ALA A 98 19.78 -9.35 11.01
N ALA A 99 20.09 -8.17 10.46
CA ALA A 99 21.45 -7.65 10.38
C ALA A 99 22.01 -7.17 11.74
N GLY A 100 21.15 -6.76 12.66
CA GLY A 100 21.54 -6.28 13.99
C GLY A 100 21.77 -7.38 15.02
N THR A 101 21.47 -8.65 14.71
CA THR A 101 21.77 -9.77 15.60
C THR A 101 23.22 -10.22 15.32
N PRO A 102 24.18 -10.00 16.24
CA PRO A 102 25.54 -10.48 16.05
C PRO A 102 25.51 -12.00 15.86
N PRO A 103 26.36 -12.60 15.01
CA PRO A 103 26.48 -14.05 14.98
C PRO A 103 26.79 -14.51 16.40
N SER A 104 25.87 -15.26 17.02
CA SER A 104 26.17 -15.98 18.24
C SER A 104 27.39 -16.81 17.92
N SER A 105 28.55 -16.47 18.50
CA SER A 105 29.76 -17.25 18.36
C SER A 105 29.36 -18.71 18.49
N PRO A 106 29.68 -19.58 17.52
CA PRO A 106 29.34 -20.99 17.63
C PRO A 106 29.88 -21.43 18.98
N VAL A 107 28.98 -21.79 19.89
CA VAL A 107 29.35 -22.40 21.16
C VAL A 107 30.16 -23.61 20.75
N GLY A 108 31.48 -23.48 20.80
CA GLY A 108 32.39 -24.54 20.45
C GLY A 108 32.04 -25.76 21.29
N PRO A 109 32.14 -26.97 20.75
CA PRO A 109 31.82 -28.18 21.49
C PRO A 109 32.57 -28.12 22.84
N ARG A 110 31.82 -28.07 23.94
CA ARG A 110 32.39 -28.13 25.28
C ARG A 110 33.23 -29.41 25.32
N ARG A 111 34.55 -29.28 25.34
CA ARG A 111 35.42 -30.44 25.54
C ARG A 111 34.96 -31.15 26.81
N PRO A 112 34.70 -32.47 26.78
CA PRO A 112 34.46 -33.24 27.99
C PRO A 112 35.62 -33.00 28.94
N ARG A 113 35.32 -32.63 30.19
CA ARG A 113 36.31 -32.52 31.26
C ARG A 113 36.78 -33.95 31.54
N ASP A 114 38.06 -34.23 31.29
CA ASP A 114 38.66 -35.54 31.55
C ASP A 114 38.57 -35.86 33.06
N PRO A 115 37.93 -36.96 33.50
CA PRO A 115 37.75 -37.27 34.91
C PRO A 115 38.99 -37.87 35.61
N ARG A 116 40.19 -37.85 35.01
CA ARG A 116 41.38 -38.49 35.61
C ARG A 116 42.38 -37.47 36.14
N SER A 117 42.14 -37.02 37.38
CA SER A 117 43.12 -36.40 38.28
C SER A 117 42.91 -36.94 39.68
#